data_AF-A0A849V7R8-F1
#
_entry.id   AF-A0A849V7R8-F1
#
_cell.length_a   1.000
_cell.length_b   1.000
_cell.length_c   1.000
_cell.angle_alpha   90.00
_cell.angle_beta   90.00
_cell.angle_gamma   90.00
#
_symmetry.space_group_name_H-M   'P 1'
#
loop_
_entity.id
_entity.type
_entity.pdbx_description
1 polymer ?
#
loop_
_entity_poly.entity_id
_entity_poly.type
_entity_poly.pdbx_seq_one_letter_code
_entity_poly.pdbx_strand_id
1 'polypeptide(L)'
;MLCLPLFLGLMTMTVMANEADNRQVLNLSNPQRNHVLTEMRALLAGTQHILAALAKDDMAAVAEQAQTLGFNMKHKAENPLHDVLPKEFMQLGMSMHKDFDQIAADITSMKDPKHTLQQLNATMGKCVACHEIYQIQVSGLDSPKR
;
A
#
# COMPACT_ATOMS: atom_id res chain seq x y z
N MET A 1 -10.56 -40.05 57.95
CA MET A 1 -9.47 -39.57 57.06
C MET A 1 -10.09 -39.28 55.71
N LEU A 2 -10.44 -38.01 55.44
CA LEU A 2 -11.01 -37.56 54.16
C LEU A 2 -9.87 -36.88 53.39
N CYS A 3 -9.40 -37.48 52.31
CA CYS A 3 -8.34 -36.93 51.46
C CYS A 3 -8.97 -36.04 50.39
N LEU A 4 -8.88 -34.72 50.55
CA LEU A 4 -9.36 -33.74 49.58
C LEU A 4 -8.29 -33.56 48.48
N PRO A 5 -8.58 -33.76 47.18
CA PRO A 5 -7.58 -33.56 46.14
C PRO A 5 -7.35 -32.06 45.93
N LEU A 6 -6.11 -31.63 46.18
CA LEU A 6 -5.61 -30.29 45.88
C LEU A 6 -5.54 -30.13 44.35
N PHE A 7 -6.54 -29.51 43.75
CA PHE A 7 -6.50 -29.11 42.34
C PHE A 7 -5.48 -27.97 42.18
N LEU A 8 -4.26 -28.32 41.78
CA LEU A 8 -3.23 -27.36 41.40
C LEU A 8 -3.59 -26.77 40.03
N GLY A 9 -4.30 -25.65 40.03
CA GLY A 9 -4.64 -24.91 38.82
C GLY A 9 -3.37 -24.34 38.16
N LEU A 10 -2.99 -24.89 37.01
CA LEU A 10 -1.91 -24.34 36.18
C LEU A 10 -2.42 -23.07 35.50
N MET A 11 -2.09 -21.89 36.04
CA MET A 11 -2.26 -20.63 35.33
C MET A 11 -1.20 -20.53 34.23
N THR A 12 -1.60 -20.78 32.98
CA THR A 12 -0.75 -20.50 31.82
C THR A 12 -0.68 -18.99 31.59
N MET A 13 0.47 -18.38 31.88
CA MET A 13 0.78 -17.01 31.48
C MET A 13 1.04 -16.98 29.98
N THR A 14 0.06 -16.58 29.18
CA THR A 14 0.27 -16.29 27.77
C THR A 14 1.10 -15.01 27.64
N VAL A 15 2.39 -15.16 27.33
CA VAL A 15 3.22 -14.04 26.86
C VAL A 15 2.68 -13.60 25.50
N MET A 16 2.09 -12.41 25.43
CA MET A 16 1.82 -11.74 24.16
C MET A 16 3.15 -11.21 23.64
N ALA A 17 3.78 -11.96 22.74
CA ALA A 17 4.92 -11.47 21.99
C ALA A 17 4.43 -10.34 21.08
N ASN A 18 4.68 -9.10 21.48
CA ASN A 18 4.50 -7.95 20.60
C ASN A 18 5.73 -7.92 19.68
N GLU A 19 5.66 -8.58 18.52
CA GLU A 19 6.74 -8.48 17.53
C GLU A 19 6.91 -7.00 17.16
N ALA A 20 8.12 -6.49 17.33
CA ALA A 20 8.43 -5.12 16.97
C ALA A 20 8.32 -4.94 15.46
N ASP A 21 7.59 -3.91 15.02
CA ASP A 21 7.52 -3.53 13.62
C ASP A 21 8.85 -2.90 13.20
N ASN A 22 9.66 -3.68 12.47
CA ASN A 22 11.02 -3.30 12.06
C ASN A 22 11.07 -2.47 10.77
N ARG A 23 9.91 -2.07 10.23
CA ARG A 23 9.84 -1.25 9.01
C ARG A 23 10.40 0.14 9.26
N GLN A 24 10.97 0.74 8.21
CA GLN A 24 11.45 2.11 8.25
C GLN A 24 10.29 3.09 8.45
N VAL A 25 10.39 3.91 9.50
CA VAL A 25 9.37 4.91 9.83
C VAL A 25 9.47 6.13 8.90
N LEU A 26 8.37 6.43 8.24
CA LEU A 26 8.13 7.69 7.54
C LEU A 26 7.43 8.65 8.52
N ASN A 27 8.21 9.56 9.09
CA ASN A 27 7.72 10.57 10.03
C ASN A 27 7.10 11.74 9.26
N LEU A 28 5.76 11.77 9.20
CA LEU A 28 5.01 12.76 8.44
C LEU A 28 4.18 13.65 9.36
N SER A 29 3.99 14.92 8.99
CA SER A 29 2.93 15.73 9.58
C SER A 29 1.55 15.15 9.25
N ASN A 30 0.52 15.51 10.02
CA ASN A 30 -0.86 15.08 9.75
C ASN A 30 -1.31 15.37 8.30
N PRO A 31 -1.09 16.57 7.73
CA PRO A 31 -1.43 16.84 6.33
C PRO A 31 -0.68 15.94 5.33
N GLN A 32 0.62 15.72 5.53
CA GLN A 32 1.44 14.87 4.66
C GLN A 32 0.99 13.40 4.71
N ARG A 33 0.75 12.87 5.91
CA ARG A 33 0.20 11.52 6.09
C ARG A 33 -1.15 11.37 5.40
N ASN A 34 -2.05 12.34 5.58
CA ASN A 34 -3.36 12.29 4.96
C ASN A 34 -3.27 12.30 3.44
N HIS A 35 -2.36 13.09 2.87
CA HIS A 35 -2.09 13.11 1.44
C HIS A 35 -1.62 11.73 0.93
N VAL A 36 -0.56 11.16 1.51
CA VAL A 36 -0.04 9.84 1.13
C VAL A 36 -1.11 8.75 1.23
N LEU A 37 -1.87 8.72 2.34
CA LEU A 37 -2.93 7.73 2.52
C LEU A 37 -4.11 7.94 1.55
N THR A 38 -4.35 9.17 1.09
CA THR A 38 -5.37 9.44 0.08
C THR A 38 -4.97 8.85 -1.26
N GLU A 39 -3.71 9.07 -1.67
CA GLU A 39 -3.13 8.45 -2.86
C GLU A 39 -3.17 6.92 -2.79
N MET A 40 -2.78 6.32 -1.65
CA MET A 40 -2.83 4.86 -1.46
C MET A 40 -4.26 4.29 -1.61
N ARG A 41 -5.29 4.98 -1.11
CA ARG A 41 -6.68 4.55 -1.28
C ARG A 41 -7.14 4.66 -2.73
N ALA A 42 -6.73 5.72 -3.44
CA ALA A 42 -7.03 5.89 -4.86
C ALA A 42 -6.38 4.78 -5.71
N LEU A 43 -5.11 4.45 -5.44
CA LEU A 43 -4.39 3.34 -6.08
C LEU A 43 -5.08 1.99 -5.87
N LEU A 44 -5.52 1.71 -4.64
CA LEU A 44 -6.24 0.48 -4.32
C LEU A 44 -7.58 0.41 -5.05
N ALA A 45 -8.37 1.49 -5.02
CA ALA A 45 -9.67 1.55 -5.69
C ALA A 45 -9.52 1.43 -7.21
N GLY A 46 -8.60 2.18 -7.82
CA GLY A 46 -8.37 2.10 -9.27
C GLY A 46 -7.84 0.74 -9.71
N THR A 47 -7.00 0.07 -8.90
CA THR A 47 -6.58 -1.31 -9.18
C THR A 47 -7.78 -2.26 -9.20
N GLN A 48 -8.72 -2.10 -8.26
CA GLN A 48 -9.96 -2.86 -8.25
C GLN A 48 -10.83 -2.55 -9.48
N HIS A 49 -10.90 -1.30 -9.93
CA HIS A 49 -11.62 -0.93 -11.15
C HIS A 49 -11.00 -1.54 -12.41
N ILE A 50 -9.66 -1.57 -12.51
CA ILE A 50 -8.94 -2.24 -13.61
C ILE A 50 -9.31 -3.72 -13.64
N LEU A 51 -9.28 -4.41 -12.50
CA LEU A 51 -9.68 -5.82 -12.40
C LEU A 51 -11.14 -6.03 -12.80
N ALA A 52 -12.05 -5.13 -12.38
CA ALA A 52 -13.46 -5.20 -12.74
C ALA A 52 -13.71 -4.98 -14.24
N ALA A 53 -12.93 -4.10 -14.88
CA ALA A 53 -12.98 -3.86 -16.33
C ALA A 53 -12.40 -5.05 -17.11
N LEU A 54 -11.28 -5.62 -16.67
CA LEU A 54 -10.71 -6.85 -17.23
C LEU A 54 -11.71 -8.01 -17.17
N ALA A 55 -12.43 -8.18 -16.06
CA ALA A 55 -13.45 -9.23 -15.89
C ALA A 55 -14.67 -9.08 -16.83
N LYS A 56 -14.83 -7.90 -17.46
CA LYS A 56 -15.90 -7.59 -18.42
C LYS A 56 -15.38 -7.46 -19.86
N ASP A 57 -14.10 -7.76 -20.09
CA ASP A 57 -13.41 -7.54 -21.36
C ASP A 57 -13.47 -6.07 -21.86
N ASP A 58 -13.60 -5.10 -20.95
CA ASP A 58 -13.70 -3.67 -21.27
C ASP A 58 -12.32 -3.00 -21.29
N MET A 59 -11.61 -3.17 -22.41
CA MET A 59 -10.24 -2.66 -22.58
C MET A 59 -10.15 -1.13 -22.55
N ALA A 60 -11.22 -0.45 -22.97
CA ALA A 60 -11.26 1.01 -22.92
C ALA A 60 -11.31 1.51 -21.48
N ALA A 61 -12.17 0.89 -20.65
CA ALA A 61 -12.21 1.19 -19.22
C ALA A 61 -10.90 0.82 -18.51
N VAL A 62 -10.23 -0.29 -18.90
CA VAL A 62 -8.90 -0.62 -18.36
C VAL A 62 -7.90 0.50 -18.66
N ALA A 63 -7.83 0.97 -19.90
CA ALA A 63 -6.91 2.04 -20.30
C ALA A 63 -7.18 3.33 -19.53
N GLU A 64 -8.44 3.73 -19.43
CA GLU A 64 -8.86 4.94 -18.72
C GLU A 64 -8.46 4.87 -17.24
N GLN A 65 -8.82 3.78 -16.56
CA GLN A 65 -8.50 3.62 -15.13
C GLN A 65 -6.99 3.60 -14.90
N ALA A 66 -6.23 2.86 -15.70
CA ALA A 66 -4.77 2.82 -15.59
C ALA A 66 -4.15 4.20 -15.79
N GLN A 67 -4.64 4.99 -16.75
CA GLN A 67 -4.16 6.35 -16.98
C GLN A 67 -4.39 7.27 -15.77
N THR A 68 -5.51 7.12 -15.04
CA THR A 68 -5.75 7.93 -13.83
C THR A 68 -4.79 7.60 -12.68
N LEU A 69 -4.23 6.39 -12.65
CA LEU A 69 -3.27 5.92 -11.66
C LEU A 69 -1.81 6.17 -12.06
N GLY A 70 -1.56 6.51 -13.32
CA GLY A 70 -0.25 6.90 -13.81
C GLY A 70 0.17 8.29 -13.33
N PHE A 71 1.00 8.99 -14.10
CA PHE A 71 1.47 10.32 -13.69
C PHE A 71 0.38 11.39 -13.61
N ASN A 72 -0.80 11.16 -14.19
CA ASN A 72 -1.95 12.04 -14.06
C ASN A 72 -2.48 12.15 -12.62
N MET A 73 -2.16 11.16 -11.76
CA MET A 73 -2.55 11.19 -10.35
C MET A 73 -1.88 12.35 -9.58
N LYS A 74 -0.74 12.86 -10.05
CA LYS A 74 0.19 13.73 -9.30
C LYS A 74 -0.25 15.17 -9.02
N HIS A 75 -1.51 15.54 -9.23
CA HIS A 75 -1.91 16.95 -9.25
C HIS A 75 -2.50 17.52 -7.94
N LYS A 76 -2.25 16.91 -6.76
CA LYS A 76 -2.86 17.42 -5.50
C LYS A 76 -1.94 17.47 -4.27
N ALA A 77 -0.62 17.59 -4.44
CA ALA A 77 0.27 17.81 -3.30
C ALA A 77 0.55 19.31 -3.12
N GLU A 78 -0.23 19.99 -2.29
CA GLU A 78 0.08 21.34 -1.80
C GLU A 78 1.26 21.35 -0.79
N ASN A 79 1.92 20.19 -0.58
CA ASN A 79 2.95 20.00 0.44
C ASN A 79 4.12 19.22 -0.17
N PRO A 80 5.36 19.75 -0.18
CA PRO A 80 6.49 19.09 -0.81
C PRO A 80 6.91 17.86 0.01
N LEU A 81 6.30 16.72 -0.29
CA LEU A 81 6.68 15.42 0.25
C LEU A 81 8.12 15.04 -0.11
N HIS A 82 8.66 15.59 -1.19
CA HIS A 82 10.02 15.35 -1.66
C HIS A 82 11.09 15.66 -0.60
N ASP A 83 10.86 16.64 0.27
CA ASP A 83 11.85 17.06 1.26
C ASP A 83 11.85 16.20 2.53
N VAL A 84 10.79 15.42 2.75
CA VAL A 84 10.60 14.60 3.96
C VAL A 84 10.65 13.10 3.71
N LEU A 85 10.42 12.65 2.47
CA LEU A 85 10.41 11.23 2.13
C LEU A 85 11.79 10.74 1.64
N PRO A 86 12.18 9.50 1.97
CA PRO A 86 13.38 8.88 1.42
C PRO A 86 13.34 8.83 -0.10
N LYS A 87 14.51 8.97 -0.73
CA LYS A 87 14.64 8.91 -2.19
C LYS A 87 14.11 7.59 -2.75
N GLU A 88 14.37 6.49 -2.06
CA GLU A 88 13.97 5.14 -2.43
C GLU A 88 12.45 4.98 -2.41
N PHE A 89 11.76 5.59 -1.43
CA PHE A 89 10.29 5.64 -1.38
C PHE A 89 9.74 6.39 -2.60
N MET A 90 10.29 7.56 -2.91
CA MET A 90 9.87 8.38 -4.04
C MET A 90 10.10 7.67 -5.38
N GLN A 91 11.23 6.98 -5.52
CA GLN A 91 11.56 6.20 -6.72
C GLN A 91 10.61 5.02 -6.89
N LEU A 92 10.26 4.31 -5.82
CA LEU A 92 9.32 3.19 -5.87
C LEU A 92 7.93 3.66 -6.32
N GLY A 93 7.42 4.76 -5.73
CA GLY A 93 6.15 5.38 -6.13
C GLY A 93 6.16 5.86 -7.58
N MET A 94 7.22 6.55 -8.00
CA MET A 94 7.41 6.99 -9.40
C MET A 94 7.42 5.81 -10.37
N SER A 95 8.09 4.72 -10.01
CA SER A 95 8.18 3.50 -10.82
C SER A 95 6.82 2.82 -10.97
N MET A 96 6.02 2.78 -9.89
CA MET A 96 4.65 2.27 -9.92
C MET A 96 3.72 3.11 -10.82
N HIS A 97 3.77 4.45 -10.74
CA HIS A 97 3.01 5.31 -11.64
C HIS A 97 3.35 5.06 -13.11
N LYS A 98 4.64 4.89 -13.42
CA LYS A 98 5.09 4.56 -14.77
C LYS A 98 4.51 3.22 -15.26
N ASP A 99 4.39 2.22 -14.39
CA ASP A 99 3.78 0.94 -14.81
C ASP A 99 2.31 1.12 -15.19
N PHE A 100 1.55 1.95 -14.46
CA PHE A 100 0.16 2.24 -14.80
C PHE A 100 0.03 2.97 -16.14
N ASP A 101 0.90 3.93 -16.43
CA ASP A 101 0.96 4.57 -17.75
C ASP A 101 1.29 3.54 -18.86
N GLN A 102 2.19 2.59 -18.58
CA GLN A 102 2.54 1.53 -19.52
C GLN A 102 1.37 0.56 -19.76
N ILE A 103 0.63 0.18 -18.70
CA ILE A 103 -0.58 -0.63 -18.81
C ILE A 103 -1.60 0.06 -19.72
N ALA A 104 -1.82 1.36 -19.52
CA ALA A 104 -2.75 2.13 -20.35
C ALA A 104 -2.35 2.13 -21.84
N ALA A 105 -1.04 2.29 -22.13
CA ALA A 105 -0.50 2.27 -23.49
C ALA A 105 -0.60 0.87 -24.14
N ASP A 106 -0.24 -0.17 -23.41
CA ASP A 106 -0.19 -1.54 -23.92
C ASP A 106 -1.59 -2.10 -24.15
N ILE A 107 -2.54 -1.88 -23.23
CA ILE A 107 -3.90 -2.38 -23.43
C ILE A 107 -4.62 -1.69 -24.60
N THR A 108 -4.29 -0.41 -24.86
CA THR A 108 -4.80 0.33 -26.01
C THR A 108 -4.27 -0.23 -27.33
N SER A 109 -2.99 -0.61 -27.38
CA SER A 109 -2.31 -1.05 -28.59
C SER A 109 -2.46 -2.55 -28.86
N MET A 110 -2.30 -3.39 -27.84
CA MET A 110 -2.28 -4.84 -27.93
C MET A 110 -3.65 -5.48 -27.72
N LYS A 111 -4.51 -4.87 -26.90
CA LYS A 111 -5.81 -5.42 -26.46
C LYS A 111 -5.69 -6.84 -25.90
N ASP A 112 -4.61 -7.14 -25.18
CA ASP A 112 -4.34 -8.44 -24.56
C ASP A 112 -4.57 -8.36 -23.03
N PRO A 113 -5.69 -8.92 -22.52
CA PRO A 113 -5.98 -8.92 -21.08
C PRO A 113 -4.95 -9.70 -20.25
N LYS A 114 -4.33 -10.75 -20.83
CA LYS A 114 -3.36 -11.58 -20.11
C LYS A 114 -2.05 -10.82 -19.91
N HIS A 115 -1.59 -10.11 -20.93
CA HIS A 115 -0.44 -9.20 -20.82
C HIS A 115 -0.70 -8.14 -19.74
N THR A 116 -1.86 -7.49 -19.77
CA THR A 116 -2.24 -6.52 -18.74
C THR A 116 -2.26 -7.11 -17.33
N LEU A 117 -2.78 -8.32 -17.14
CA LEU A 117 -2.77 -8.99 -15.83
C LEU A 117 -1.33 -9.25 -15.33
N GLN A 118 -0.40 -9.61 -16.23
CA GLN A 118 1.00 -9.80 -15.87
C GLN A 118 1.66 -8.49 -15.45
N GLN A 119 1.39 -7.41 -16.16
CA GLN A 119 1.86 -6.07 -15.80
C GLN A 119 1.29 -5.64 -14.44
N LEU A 120 -0.02 -5.79 -14.24
CA LEU A 120 -0.68 -5.43 -12.99
C LEU A 120 -0.12 -6.22 -11.80
N ASN A 121 0.17 -7.51 -11.98
CA ASN A 121 0.83 -8.32 -10.96
C ASN A 121 2.24 -7.80 -10.62
N ALA A 122 3.02 -7.40 -11.63
CA ALA A 122 4.34 -6.80 -11.41
C ALA A 122 4.23 -5.46 -10.67
N THR A 123 3.26 -4.61 -11.02
CA THR A 123 2.97 -3.34 -10.33
C THR A 123 2.58 -3.58 -8.87
N MET A 124 1.72 -4.56 -8.60
CA MET A 124 1.31 -4.93 -7.24
C MET A 124 2.49 -5.40 -6.37
N GLY A 125 3.51 -6.02 -6.98
CA GLY A 125 4.77 -6.34 -6.29
C GLY A 125 5.45 -5.11 -5.68
N LYS A 126 5.30 -3.92 -6.26
CA LYS A 126 5.83 -2.66 -5.71
C LYS A 126 5.02 -2.17 -4.51
N CYS A 127 3.70 -2.39 -4.50
CA CYS A 127 2.85 -2.13 -3.34
C CYS A 127 3.29 -3.00 -2.15
N VAL A 128 3.50 -4.29 -2.39
CA VAL A 128 4.00 -5.24 -1.37
C VAL A 128 5.35 -4.80 -0.84
N ALA A 129 6.32 -4.55 -1.72
CA ALA A 129 7.66 -4.10 -1.31
C ALA A 129 7.61 -2.80 -0.48
N CYS A 130 6.78 -1.83 -0.88
CA CYS A 130 6.61 -0.59 -0.12
C CYS A 130 6.07 -0.87 1.30
N HIS A 131 5.06 -1.74 1.41
CA HIS A 131 4.43 -2.07 2.69
C HIS A 131 5.29 -2.96 3.59
N GLU A 132 6.23 -3.72 3.03
CA GLU A 132 7.25 -4.49 3.75
C GLU A 132 8.41 -3.61 4.25
N ILE A 133 8.72 -2.52 3.55
CA ILE A 133 9.87 -1.66 3.90
C ILE A 133 9.45 -0.52 4.82
N TYR A 134 8.28 0.07 4.59
CA TYR A 134 7.89 1.34 5.21
C TYR A 134 6.65 1.23 6.10
N GLN A 135 6.66 2.03 7.17
CA GLN A 135 5.49 2.33 7.98
C GLN A 135 5.31 3.85 8.09
N ILE A 136 4.08 4.34 8.12
CA ILE A 136 3.78 5.78 8.22
C ILE A 136 3.36 6.12 9.64
N GLN A 137 4.08 7.02 10.27
CA GLN A 137 3.76 7.56 11.61
C GLN A 137 3.58 9.08 11.54
N VAL A 138 2.87 9.63 12.54
CA VAL A 138 2.68 11.07 12.66
C VAL A 138 3.77 11.63 13.56
N SER A 139 4.49 12.64 13.08
CA SER A 139 5.45 13.39 13.88
C SER A 139 4.76 13.99 15.11
N GLY A 140 5.05 13.46 16.30
CA GLY A 140 4.64 14.05 17.59
C GLY A 140 3.49 13.39 18.36
N LEU A 141 3.10 12.15 18.06
CA LEU A 141 2.07 11.44 18.86
C LEU A 141 2.45 10.05 19.40
N ASP A 142 3.72 9.64 19.36
CA ASP A 142 4.16 8.39 19.99
C ASP A 142 5.20 8.62 21.09
N SER A 143 4.70 8.98 22.27
CA SER A 143 5.19 8.38 23.50
C SER A 143 3.97 7.98 24.32
N PRO A 144 3.67 6.69 24.48
CA PRO A 144 2.83 6.28 25.58
C PRO A 144 3.58 6.67 26.85
N LYS A 145 3.00 7.56 27.66
CA LYS A 145 3.46 7.73 29.04
C LYS A 145 3.28 6.37 29.71
N ARG A 146 4.40 5.68 29.93
CA ARG A 146 4.47 4.48 30.75
C ARG A 146 4.30 4.87 32.21
#